data_AF-A0A6L7QLD4-F1
#
_entry.id   AF-A0A6L7QLD4-F1
#
_cell.length_a   1.000
_cell.length_b   1.000
_cell.length_c   1.000
_cell.angle_alpha   90.00
_cell.angle_beta   90.00
_cell.angle_gamma   90.00
#
_symmetry.space_group_name_H-M   'P 1'
#
loop_
_entity.id
_entity.type
_entity.pdbx_description
1 polymer ?
#
loop_
_entity_poly.entity_id
_entity_poly.type
_entity_poly.pdbx_seq_one_letter_code
_entity_poly.pdbx_strand_id
1 'polypeptide(L)'
;MSRPVRLTNRDRRDLRRIGPTADTVRWSMDLRYQETGTPTGRPFHPDFVARSRSNPASELRDYDEWCRRWVESLAAVQGQGIKAHRWEVVQ
;
A
#
# COMPACT_ATOMS: atom_id res chain seq x y z
N MET A 1 -38.47 -29.49 30.37
CA MET A 1 -38.31 -28.17 31.03
C MET A 1 -37.12 -27.45 30.40
N SER A 2 -37.38 -26.62 29.38
CA SER A 2 -36.34 -25.86 28.67
C SER A 2 -35.96 -24.61 29.44
N ARG A 3 -34.67 -24.46 29.76
CA ARG A 3 -34.13 -23.22 30.34
C ARG A 3 -33.89 -22.21 29.21
N PRO A 4 -34.31 -20.95 29.34
CA PRO A 4 -34.01 -19.95 28.33
C PRO A 4 -32.54 -19.57 28.41
N VAL A 5 -31.82 -19.72 27.28
CA VAL A 5 -30.46 -19.19 27.12
C VAL A 5 -30.58 -17.67 26.94
N ARG A 6 -30.15 -16.93 27.96
CA ARG A 6 -30.07 -15.46 27.91
C ARG A 6 -28.88 -15.08 27.05
N LEU A 7 -29.11 -14.74 25.79
CA LEU A 7 -28.10 -14.12 24.93
C LEU A 7 -27.80 -12.72 25.48
N THR A 8 -26.65 -12.56 26.14
CA THR A 8 -26.16 -11.24 26.53
C THR A 8 -25.43 -10.62 25.35
N ASN A 9 -25.61 -9.31 25.20
CA ASN A 9 -25.14 -8.44 24.13
C ASN A 9 -23.61 -8.32 24.10
N ARG A 10 -22.91 -9.41 23.78
CA ARG A 10 -21.46 -9.50 23.66
C ARG A 10 -21.07 -9.74 22.21
N ASP A 11 -21.60 -8.92 21.30
CA ASP A 11 -21.14 -8.87 19.92
C ASP A 11 -20.57 -7.49 19.60
N ARG A 12 -19.44 -7.18 20.27
CA ARG A 12 -18.56 -6.09 19.87
C ARG A 12 -17.31 -6.71 19.30
N ARG A 13 -17.36 -7.00 17.99
CA ARG A 13 -16.23 -7.09 17.04
C ARG A 13 -14.86 -7.29 17.71
N ASP A 14 -14.62 -8.51 18.16
CA ASP A 14 -13.31 -8.98 18.53
C ASP A 14 -12.56 -9.28 17.23
N LEU A 15 -11.88 -8.26 16.67
CA LEU A 15 -10.95 -8.43 15.55
C LEU A 15 -9.72 -9.18 16.06
N ARG A 16 -9.86 -10.47 16.36
CA ARG A 16 -8.70 -11.32 16.65
C ARG A 16 -7.86 -11.39 15.40
N ARG A 17 -6.65 -10.83 15.46
CA ARG A 17 -5.62 -11.04 14.46
C ARG A 17 -5.28 -12.53 14.46
N ILE A 18 -5.85 -13.29 13.53
CA ILE A 18 -5.46 -14.68 13.28
C ILE A 18 -4.03 -14.64 12.75
N GLY A 19 -3.10 -15.24 13.48
CA GLY A 19 -1.71 -15.41 13.06
C GLY A 19 -1.63 -16.34 11.84
N PRO A 20 -0.54 -16.32 11.06
CA PRO A 20 -0.36 -17.28 9.98
C PRO A 20 -0.40 -18.71 10.55
N THR A 21 -1.22 -19.58 9.97
CA THR A 21 -1.11 -21.02 10.16
C THR A 21 -0.04 -21.57 9.22
N ALA A 22 0.55 -22.72 9.53
CA ALA A 22 1.68 -23.29 8.78
C ALA A 22 1.40 -23.46 7.26
N ASP A 23 0.13 -23.55 6.87
CA ASP A 23 -0.30 -23.83 5.50
C ASP A 23 -0.82 -22.61 4.73
N THR A 24 -0.74 -21.39 5.29
CA THR A 24 -1.30 -20.19 4.64
C THR A 24 -0.32 -19.02 4.59
N VAL A 25 0.00 -18.57 3.38
CA VAL A 25 0.71 -17.30 3.17
C VAL A 25 -0.26 -16.13 3.30
N ARG A 26 0.01 -15.21 4.24
CA ARG A 26 -0.69 -13.94 4.36
C ARG A 26 0.21 -12.80 3.88
N TRP A 27 -0.28 -12.08 2.89
CA TRP A 27 0.31 -10.86 2.37
C TRP A 27 -0.58 -9.66 2.70
N SER A 28 0.04 -8.52 2.94
CA SER A 28 -0.64 -7.24 3.13
C SER A 28 0.19 -6.15 2.46
N MET A 29 -0.48 -5.23 1.76
CA MET A 29 0.15 -4.12 1.06
C MET A 29 -0.41 -2.81 1.60
N ASP A 30 0.48 -1.91 2.02
CA ASP A 30 0.15 -0.53 2.39
C ASP A 30 0.41 0.37 1.18
N LEU A 31 -0.64 1.01 0.66
CA LEU A 31 -0.51 2.01 -0.42
C LEU A 31 -0.78 3.39 0.15
N ARG A 32 0.10 4.34 -0.17
CA ARG A 32 -0.01 5.73 0.29
C ARG A 32 -0.17 6.65 -0.90
N TYR A 33 -1.25 7.43 -0.88
CA TYR A 33 -1.51 8.48 -1.86
C TYR A 33 -1.22 9.84 -1.23
N GLN A 34 -0.78 10.79 -2.04
CA GLN A 34 -0.59 12.19 -1.64
C GLN A 34 -1.40 13.10 -2.55
N GLU A 35 -1.70 14.30 -2.07
CA GLU A 35 -2.39 15.32 -2.86
C GLU A 35 -1.49 15.78 -4.03
N THR A 36 -2.08 15.87 -5.21
CA THR A 36 -1.39 16.32 -6.42
C THR A 36 -0.89 17.75 -6.26
N GLY A 37 0.35 18.03 -6.66
CA GLY A 37 0.95 19.37 -6.55
C GLY A 37 1.60 19.68 -5.20
N THR A 38 1.59 18.75 -4.26
CA THR A 38 2.30 18.89 -2.98
C THR A 38 3.70 18.24 -3.03
N PRO A 39 4.73 18.83 -2.41
CA PRO A 39 6.06 18.21 -2.38
C PRO A 39 6.03 16.86 -1.63
N THR A 40 6.49 15.79 -2.28
CA THR A 40 6.50 14.43 -1.71
C THR A 40 7.73 14.15 -0.81
N GLY A 41 8.74 15.01 -0.87
CA GLY A 41 10.05 14.78 -0.26
C GLY A 41 10.84 13.61 -0.89
N ARG A 42 10.33 13.02 -1.98
CA ARG A 42 10.94 11.90 -2.71
C ARG A 42 10.91 12.19 -4.22
N PRO A 43 11.59 13.24 -4.71
CA PRO A 43 11.53 13.67 -6.12
C PRO A 43 12.15 12.65 -7.09
N PHE A 44 12.83 11.64 -6.57
CA PHE A 44 13.43 10.55 -7.34
C PHE A 44 12.48 9.39 -7.65
N HIS A 45 11.32 9.32 -7.00
CA HIS A 45 10.28 8.37 -7.39
C HIS A 45 9.40 8.98 -8.48
N PRO A 46 8.76 8.15 -9.33
CA PRO A 46 7.81 8.68 -10.28
C PRO A 46 6.57 9.20 -9.54
N ASP A 47 6.03 10.31 -10.02
CA ASP A 47 4.72 10.81 -9.64
C ASP A 47 3.78 10.84 -10.85
N PHE A 48 2.52 10.54 -10.60
CA PHE A 48 1.44 10.63 -11.57
C PHE A 48 0.10 10.64 -10.84
N VAL A 49 -0.93 11.16 -11.51
CA VAL A 49 -2.28 11.21 -10.95
C VAL A 49 -2.89 9.80 -11.03
N ALA A 50 -3.01 9.14 -9.87
CA ALA A 50 -3.70 7.84 -9.79
C ALA A 50 -5.23 7.99 -9.83
N ARG A 51 -5.77 9.14 -9.38
CA ARG A 51 -7.21 9.44 -9.36
C ARG A 51 -7.45 10.95 -9.28
N SER A 52 -8.43 11.45 -10.04
CA SER A 52 -8.95 12.82 -9.95
C SER A 52 -10.42 12.87 -10.36
N ARG A 53 -11.29 13.31 -9.44
CA ARG A 53 -12.72 13.50 -9.74
C ARG A 53 -13.00 14.79 -10.52
N SER A 54 -12.20 15.84 -10.29
CA SER A 54 -12.33 17.14 -10.95
C SER A 54 -11.74 17.14 -12.36
N ASN A 55 -10.76 16.29 -12.63
CA ASN A 55 -10.16 16.13 -13.95
C ASN A 55 -9.81 14.65 -14.24
N PRO A 56 -10.79 13.80 -14.59
CA PRO A 56 -10.54 12.37 -14.84
C PRO A 56 -9.58 12.09 -16.00
N ALA A 57 -9.43 13.02 -16.95
CA ALA A 57 -8.53 12.88 -18.08
C ALA A 57 -7.04 13.00 -17.69
N SER A 58 -6.72 13.54 -16.51
CA SER A 58 -5.33 13.56 -16.02
C SER A 58 -4.90 12.26 -15.37
N GLU A 59 -5.83 11.32 -15.11
CA GLU A 59 -5.50 10.04 -14.49
C GLU A 59 -4.66 9.17 -15.44
N LEU A 60 -3.49 8.72 -14.97
CA LEU A 60 -2.71 7.73 -15.69
C LEU A 60 -3.26 6.34 -15.36
N ARG A 61 -3.92 5.69 -16.32
CA ARG A 61 -4.59 4.39 -16.12
C ARG A 61 -3.85 3.20 -16.75
N ASP A 62 -2.84 3.47 -17.55
CA ASP A 62 -2.03 2.45 -18.22
C ASP A 62 -1.04 1.82 -17.23
N TYR A 63 -1.19 0.51 -17.02
CA TYR A 63 -0.35 -0.27 -16.09
C TYR A 63 1.10 -0.39 -16.57
N ASP A 64 1.31 -0.62 -17.86
CA ASP A 64 2.65 -0.81 -18.40
C ASP A 64 3.45 0.49 -18.29
N GLU A 65 2.77 1.63 -18.47
CA GLU A 65 3.35 2.95 -18.25
C GLU A 65 3.70 3.21 -16.78
N TRP A 66 2.90 2.72 -15.82
CA TRP A 66 3.26 2.79 -14.40
C TRP A 66 4.56 2.02 -14.14
N CYS A 67 4.62 0.77 -14.61
CA CYS A 67 5.79 -0.09 -14.45
C CYS A 67 7.03 0.55 -15.08
N ARG A 68 6.91 1.06 -16.31
CA ARG A 68 8.01 1.72 -17.02
C ARG A 68 8.55 2.92 -16.24
N ARG A 69 7.68 3.82 -15.78
CA ARG A 69 8.07 5.00 -14.99
C ARG A 69 8.81 4.62 -13.71
N TRP A 70 8.35 3.59 -13.01
CA TRP A 70 9.04 3.09 -11.81
C TRP A 70 10.42 2.55 -12.12
N VAL A 71 10.57 1.73 -13.16
CA VAL A 71 11.86 1.18 -13.58
C VAL A 71 12.83 2.31 -13.94
N GLU A 72 12.38 3.28 -14.74
CA GLU A 72 13.21 4.41 -15.18
C GLU A 72 13.64 5.31 -14.03
N SER A 73 12.71 5.71 -13.16
CA SER A 73 13.02 6.54 -12.00
C SER A 73 14.01 5.86 -11.05
N LEU A 74 13.85 4.55 -10.80
CA LEU A 74 14.78 3.80 -9.96
C LEU A 74 16.16 3.63 -10.60
N ALA A 75 16.21 3.40 -11.92
CA ALA A 75 17.47 3.32 -12.67
C ALA A 75 18.23 4.65 -12.63
N ALA A 76 17.52 5.77 -12.80
CA ALA A 76 18.11 7.12 -12.82
C ALA A 76 18.83 7.47 -11.51
N VAL A 77 18.38 6.91 -10.38
CA VAL A 77 18.94 7.20 -9.05
C VAL A 77 19.90 6.13 -8.52
N GLN A 78 20.13 5.06 -9.28
CA GLN A 78 21.15 4.09 -8.92
C GLN A 78 22.53 4.76 -8.86
N GLY A 79 23.27 4.50 -7.77
CA GLY A 79 24.61 5.06 -7.56
C GLY A 79 24.65 6.48 -6.99
N GLN A 80 23.52 7.20 -6.88
CA GLN A 80 23.48 8.58 -6.36
C GLN A 80 23.53 8.67 -4.81
N GLY A 81 23.80 7.56 -4.11
CA GLY A 81 23.86 7.54 -2.64
C GLY A 81 22.52 7.81 -1.94
N ILE A 82 21.41 7.85 -2.67
CA ILE A 82 20.06 7.96 -2.10
C ILE A 82 19.79 6.69 -1.30
N LYS A 83 19.92 6.78 0.03
CA LYS A 83 19.58 5.70 0.94
C LYS A 83 18.07 5.55 0.98
N ALA A 84 17.55 4.60 0.22
CA ALA A 84 16.22 4.07 0.50
C ALA A 84 16.23 3.51 1.92
N HIS A 85 15.22 3.86 2.74
CA HIS A 85 14.94 3.17 4.00
C HIS A 85 14.36 1.79 3.69
N ARG A 86 15.16 0.93 3.05
CA ARG A 86 14.76 -0.44 2.72
C ARG A 86 15.43 -1.39 3.71
N TRP A 87 14.78 -2.52 3.95
CA TRP A 87 15.33 -3.63 4.72
C TRP A 87 16.68 -4.06 4.14
N GLU A 88 17.69 -4.10 5.00
CA GLU A 88 18.97 -4.71 4.66
C GLU A 88 18.76 -6.22 4.52
N VAL A 89 19.27 -6.79 3.43
CA VAL A 89 19.37 -8.23 3.31
C VAL A 89 20.55 -8.64 4.18
N VAL A 90 20.24 -9.14 5.38
CA VAL A 90 21.24 -9.80 6.22
C VAL A 90 21.60 -11.12 5.51
N GLN A 91 22.87 -11.26 5.14
CA GLN A 91 23.43 -12.51 4.59
C GLN A 91 23.68 -13.52 5.70
#